data_AF-A0A1V4TEK9-F1
#
_entry.id   AF-A0A1V4TEK9-F1
#
_cell.length_a   1.000
_cell.length_b   1.000
_cell.length_c   1.000
_cell.angle_alpha   90.00
_cell.angle_beta   90.00
_cell.angle_gamma   90.00
#
_symmetry.space_group_name_H-M   'P 1'
#
loop_
_entity.id
_entity.type
_entity.pdbx_description
1 polymer ?
#
loop_
_entity_poly.entity_id
_entity_poly.type
_entity_poly.pdbx_seq_one_letter_code
_entity_poly.pdbx_strand_id
1 'polypeptide(L)'
;MECGLALEKHTEACPVCGTVNPPDAKFCMGCGLNLEETLKAPPEGVPEEPPVKTLETEYIPPDDPSSWRELCPACKQKPLTPKTYNGILSHKTLLECDYCGAVFEPHGTKFKFKAIYDISSDIWKKYGRKTLTEEEWTRIAHGGISNEETRVLEEKTSQDDLVNFVNALDQGNVNLSPVPNPPIILKKNEEACVVFGGITLMEPRAVRQTRGGYAGPTIRVAKGVSFRLGSVAARSESHEELRNIDKGTLVLTNKRLIFMGSKRTTNIDLRKIISVTAYKDGIASQRENKQKTEYFTGTDQHTLTFTTSGRSHTVPFTGLIMKAAVEGKIRQI
;
A
#
# COMPACT_ATOMS: atom_id res chain seq x y z
N MET A 1 24.52 -58.93 40.11
CA MET A 1 25.21 -57.72 40.62
C MET A 1 26.34 -57.46 39.66
N GLU A 2 26.40 -56.38 38.88
CA GLU A 2 25.81 -55.05 38.97
C GLU A 2 25.61 -54.44 37.57
N CYS A 3 24.55 -53.64 37.41
CA CYS A 3 24.36 -52.70 36.29
C CYS A 3 25.28 -51.49 36.49
N GLY A 4 25.99 -51.05 35.45
CA GLY A 4 26.69 -49.76 35.43
C GLY A 4 25.88 -48.71 34.66
N LEU A 5 25.36 -47.70 35.36
CA LEU A 5 24.64 -46.54 34.81
C LEU A 5 25.54 -45.69 33.91
N ALA A 6 25.00 -45.22 32.78
CA ALA A 6 25.56 -44.10 32.02
C ALA A 6 25.21 -42.78 32.74
N LEU A 7 26.22 -41.99 33.08
CA LEU A 7 26.07 -40.65 33.66
C LEU A 7 25.47 -39.70 32.62
N GLU A 8 24.24 -39.24 32.84
CA GLU A 8 23.61 -38.17 32.07
C GLU A 8 24.39 -36.86 32.29
N LYS A 9 24.83 -36.21 31.20
CA LYS A 9 25.52 -34.91 31.26
C LYS A 9 24.49 -33.80 31.51
N HIS A 10 24.71 -32.99 32.55
CA HIS A 10 23.82 -31.89 32.94
C HIS A 10 23.69 -30.81 31.86
N THR A 11 22.46 -30.52 31.44
CA THR A 11 22.09 -29.35 30.63
C THR A 11 21.91 -28.13 31.54
N GLU A 12 22.70 -27.07 31.36
CA GLU A 12 22.59 -25.84 32.13
C GLU A 12 21.85 -24.73 31.37
N ALA A 13 21.11 -23.92 32.12
CA ALA A 13 20.41 -22.75 31.59
C ALA A 13 21.36 -21.57 31.43
N CYS A 14 21.28 -20.87 30.30
CA CYS A 14 22.08 -19.69 30.03
C CYS A 14 21.84 -18.61 31.12
N PRO A 15 22.89 -18.09 31.77
CA PRO A 15 22.73 -17.13 32.87
C PRO A 15 22.19 -15.77 32.42
N VAL A 16 22.16 -15.50 31.11
CA VAL A 16 21.70 -14.23 30.54
C VAL A 16 20.26 -14.28 30.05
N CYS A 17 19.80 -15.41 29.49
CA CYS A 17 18.46 -15.49 28.89
C CYS A 17 17.65 -16.72 29.32
N GLY A 18 18.20 -17.58 30.18
CA GLY A 18 17.51 -18.76 30.72
C GLY A 18 17.32 -19.92 29.74
N THR A 19 17.76 -19.79 28.48
CA THR A 19 17.67 -20.89 27.50
C THR A 19 18.49 -22.08 27.97
N VAL A 20 17.87 -23.26 28.08
CA VAL A 20 18.55 -24.52 28.40
C VAL A 20 19.34 -24.96 27.18
N ASN A 21 20.66 -25.07 27.33
CA ASN A 21 21.54 -25.47 26.24
C ASN A 21 22.03 -26.91 26.43
N PRO A 22 22.34 -27.62 25.33
CA PRO A 22 23.00 -28.92 25.44
C PRO A 22 24.36 -28.78 26.14
N PRO A 23 24.84 -29.84 26.83
CA PRO A 23 26.00 -29.79 27.72
C PRO A 23 27.33 -29.43 27.04
N ASP A 24 27.40 -29.46 25.71
CA ASP A 24 28.57 -29.13 24.89
C ASP A 24 28.40 -27.82 24.10
N ALA A 25 27.33 -27.06 24.35
CA ALA A 25 27.08 -25.79 23.67
C ALA A 25 28.13 -24.74 24.04
N LYS A 26 28.94 -24.34 23.06
CA LYS A 26 29.89 -23.22 23.19
C LYS A 26 29.21 -21.86 23.20
N PHE A 27 28.05 -21.77 22.55
CA PHE A 27 27.25 -20.55 22.48
C PHE A 27 25.80 -20.86 22.83
N CYS A 28 25.16 -19.93 23.57
CA CYS A 28 23.76 -20.03 23.90
C CYS A 28 22.89 -19.91 22.64
N MET A 29 22.06 -20.92 22.36
CA MET A 29 21.23 -20.95 21.16
C MET A 29 20.13 -19.88 21.12
N GLY A 30 19.73 -19.35 22.29
CA GLY A 30 18.70 -18.29 22.39
C GLY A 30 19.21 -16.86 22.19
N CYS A 31 20.41 -16.52 22.67
CA CYS A 31 20.93 -15.14 22.67
C CYS A 31 22.33 -14.97 22.08
N GLY A 32 23.04 -16.07 21.76
CA GLY A 32 24.39 -16.05 21.18
C GLY A 32 25.54 -15.84 22.16
N LEU A 33 25.29 -15.81 23.47
CA LEU A 33 26.32 -15.67 24.51
C LEU A 33 27.34 -16.82 24.45
N ASN A 34 28.64 -16.54 24.50
CA ASN A 34 29.69 -17.55 24.65
C ASN A 34 29.69 -18.11 26.08
N LEU A 35 29.46 -19.42 26.24
CA LEU A 35 29.33 -20.09 27.54
C LEU A 35 30.68 -20.58 28.10
N GLU A 36 31.75 -20.63 27.29
CA GLU A 36 33.07 -21.12 27.72
C GLU A 36 33.93 -20.04 28.44
N GLU A 37 33.66 -18.75 28.21
CA GLU A 37 34.51 -17.63 28.68
C GLU A 37 34.22 -17.13 30.10
N THR A 38 33.16 -17.61 30.76
CA THR A 38 32.79 -17.13 32.11
C THR A 38 33.49 -17.84 33.27
N LEU A 39 34.44 -18.75 32.98
CA LEU A 39 35.10 -19.59 34.00
C LEU A 39 36.61 -19.35 34.20
N LYS A 40 37.24 -18.34 33.58
CA LYS A 40 38.69 -18.09 33.76
C LYS A 40 38.99 -16.67 34.25
N ALA A 41 39.58 -16.60 35.44
CA ALA A 41 40.14 -15.39 36.06
C ALA A 41 41.35 -14.84 35.26
N PRO A 42 41.69 -13.55 35.36
CA PRO A 42 42.65 -12.90 34.46
C PRO A 42 44.11 -13.09 34.91
N PRO A 43 45.09 -13.18 33.98
CA PRO A 43 46.51 -13.06 34.32
C PRO A 43 47.09 -11.66 34.07
N GLU A 44 48.06 -11.29 34.90
CA GLU A 44 48.83 -10.04 34.90
C GLU A 44 49.96 -10.03 33.85
N GLY A 45 50.18 -8.86 33.23
CA GLY A 45 51.48 -8.39 32.71
C GLY A 45 51.90 -8.73 31.27
N VAL A 46 51.96 -7.73 30.37
CA VAL A 46 52.73 -7.71 29.09
C VAL A 46 53.17 -6.26 28.78
N PRO A 47 54.35 -6.01 28.15
CA PRO A 47 55.04 -4.70 28.13
C PRO A 47 54.53 -3.69 27.08
N GLU A 48 54.80 -2.41 27.33
CA GLU A 48 54.41 -1.25 26.51
C GLU A 48 55.27 -1.08 25.24
N GLU A 49 54.62 -0.87 24.09
CA GLU A 49 55.21 -0.39 22.83
C GLU A 49 54.75 1.05 22.51
N PRO A 50 55.54 1.82 21.73
CA PRO A 50 55.52 3.29 21.74
C PRO A 50 54.29 3.91 21.05
N PRO A 51 53.93 5.17 21.37
CA PRO A 51 52.66 5.75 20.96
C PRO A 51 52.67 6.15 19.49
N VAL A 52 51.72 5.61 18.74
CA VAL A 52 51.35 6.09 17.41
C VAL A 52 50.32 7.21 17.58
N LYS A 53 50.61 8.37 16.97
CA LYS A 53 49.78 9.59 17.02
C LYS A 53 48.33 9.33 16.57
N THR A 54 47.43 9.48 17.52
CA THR A 54 45.98 9.61 17.40
C THR A 54 45.59 10.82 16.55
N LEU A 55 44.65 10.64 15.62
CA LEU A 55 43.72 11.70 15.23
C LEU A 55 42.42 11.41 15.98
N GLU A 56 42.32 11.97 17.18
CA GLU A 56 41.09 12.02 17.96
C GLU A 56 40.12 12.94 17.23
N THR A 57 39.00 12.40 16.77
CA THR A 57 37.81 13.23 16.56
C THR A 57 37.12 13.32 17.91
N GLU A 58 37.39 14.40 18.64
CA GLU A 58 36.64 14.73 19.85
C GLU A 58 35.15 14.79 19.52
N TYR A 59 34.38 14.00 20.26
CA TYR A 59 32.94 14.06 20.25
C TYR A 59 32.51 15.35 20.95
N ILE A 60 32.06 16.32 20.18
CA ILE A 60 31.49 17.56 20.71
C ILE A 60 30.00 17.29 21.00
N PRO A 61 29.54 17.39 22.26
CA PRO A 61 28.11 17.31 22.56
C PRO A 61 27.37 18.44 21.82
N PRO A 62 26.17 18.20 21.29
CA PRO A 62 25.44 19.21 20.53
C PRO A 62 25.05 20.40 21.42
N ASP A 63 25.25 21.62 20.91
CA ASP A 63 24.87 22.88 21.57
C ASP A 63 23.34 23.13 21.60
N ASP A 64 22.55 22.24 20.99
CA ASP A 64 21.09 22.35 20.89
C ASP A 64 20.40 21.72 22.13
N PRO A 65 19.76 22.52 23.00
CA PRO A 65 19.08 22.01 24.19
C PRO A 65 17.86 21.12 23.86
N SER A 66 17.43 21.07 22.60
CA SER A 66 16.39 20.16 22.14
C SER A 66 16.90 18.79 21.68
N SER A 67 18.22 18.57 21.66
CA SER A 67 18.80 17.31 21.22
C SER A 67 18.24 16.09 21.97
N TRP A 68 17.94 15.01 21.24
CA TRP A 68 17.58 13.72 21.81
C TRP A 68 18.65 13.12 22.74
N ARG A 69 19.88 13.63 22.70
CA ARG A 69 20.95 13.21 23.59
C ARG A 69 20.75 13.74 25.01
N GLU A 70 20.04 14.86 25.17
CA GLU A 70 19.65 15.42 26.46
C GLU A 70 18.37 14.79 27.03
N LEU A 71 17.63 14.03 26.22
CA LEU A 71 16.38 13.36 26.62
C LEU A 71 16.21 12.01 25.93
N CYS A 72 16.35 10.91 26.68
CA CYS A 72 16.24 9.57 26.14
C CYS A 72 14.91 9.34 25.39
N PRO A 73 14.94 8.94 24.09
CA PRO A 73 13.72 8.69 23.31
C PRO A 73 12.81 7.59 23.87
N ALA A 74 13.37 6.67 24.66
CA ALA A 74 12.64 5.53 25.18
C ALA A 74 11.87 5.83 26.46
N CYS A 75 12.51 6.47 27.45
CA CYS A 75 11.89 6.73 28.75
C CYS A 75 11.50 8.20 28.98
N LYS A 76 12.06 9.14 28.21
CA LYS A 76 11.84 10.58 28.34
C LYS A 76 12.16 11.15 29.73
N GLN A 77 13.16 10.58 30.40
CA GLN A 77 13.51 10.95 31.79
C GLN A 77 14.93 11.48 31.97
N LYS A 78 15.92 10.89 31.28
CA LYS A 78 17.33 11.19 31.49
C LYS A 78 18.07 11.39 30.17
N PRO A 79 19.15 12.17 30.15
CA PRO A 79 20.06 12.24 29.01
C PRO A 79 20.70 10.87 28.73
N LEU A 80 21.26 10.74 27.53
CA LEU A 80 22.04 9.58 27.11
C LEU A 80 23.51 9.80 27.42
N THR A 81 24.16 8.78 27.93
CA THR A 81 25.59 8.80 28.28
C THR A 81 26.38 8.06 27.19
N PRO A 82 27.40 8.69 26.58
CA PRO A 82 28.31 7.99 25.69
C PRO A 82 29.19 7.01 26.48
N LYS A 83 29.21 5.75 26.07
CA LYS A 83 30.07 4.71 26.64
C LYS A 83 30.89 4.04 25.54
N THR A 84 32.21 4.00 25.74
CA THR A 84 33.15 3.41 24.78
C THR A 84 33.51 2.00 25.20
N TYR A 85 33.30 1.05 24.30
CA TYR A 85 33.66 -0.35 24.47
C TYR A 85 34.87 -0.68 23.59
N ASN A 86 35.93 -1.21 24.21
CA ASN A 86 37.15 -1.60 23.52
C ASN A 86 37.10 -3.11 23.21
N GLY A 87 37.12 -3.45 21.93
CA GLY A 87 37.35 -4.81 21.45
C GLY A 87 38.78 -4.99 20.94
N ILE A 88 39.14 -6.24 20.62
CA ILE A 88 40.50 -6.63 20.21
C ILE A 88 40.97 -5.91 18.92
N LEU A 89 40.04 -5.49 18.05
CA LEU A 89 40.33 -4.82 16.78
C LEU A 89 39.45 -3.58 16.51
N SER A 90 38.60 -3.17 17.46
CA SER A 90 37.64 -2.07 17.24
C SER A 90 37.24 -1.39 18.53
N HIS A 91 37.07 -0.07 18.47
CA HIS A 91 36.42 0.70 19.52
C HIS A 91 35.01 1.05 19.06
N LYS A 92 34.04 0.96 19.98
CA LYS A 92 32.64 1.30 19.68
C LYS A 92 32.08 2.19 20.76
N THR A 93 31.70 3.40 20.38
CA THR A 93 30.98 4.33 21.26
C THR A 93 29.48 4.14 21.08
N LEU A 94 28.78 3.83 22.16
CA LEU A 94 27.33 3.69 22.22
C LEU A 94 26.75 4.83 23.05
N LEU A 95 25.52 5.26 22.74
CA LEU A 95 24.75 6.18 23.58
C LEU A 95 23.78 5.36 24.42
N GLU A 96 23.87 5.44 25.74
CA GLU A 96 23.10 4.59 26.66
C GLU A 96 22.28 5.40 27.66
N CYS A 97 21.06 4.94 27.96
CA CYS A 97 20.26 5.49 29.04
C CYS A 97 20.43 4.65 30.31
N ASP A 98 20.98 5.24 31.36
CA ASP A 98 21.19 4.55 32.64
C ASP A 98 19.88 4.23 33.40
N TYR A 99 18.74 4.80 32.98
CA TYR A 99 17.44 4.53 33.59
C TYR A 99 16.72 3.33 32.96
N CYS A 100 16.47 3.37 31.65
CA CYS A 100 15.70 2.32 30.97
C CYS A 100 16.56 1.31 30.20
N GLY A 101 17.88 1.48 30.21
CA GLY A 101 18.81 0.61 29.49
C GLY A 101 18.75 0.74 27.98
N ALA A 102 18.15 1.82 27.47
CA ALA A 102 18.09 2.06 26.04
C ALA A 102 19.49 2.28 25.47
N VAL A 103 19.85 1.52 24.43
CA VAL A 103 21.16 1.59 23.77
C VAL A 103 20.98 2.04 22.32
N PHE A 104 21.69 3.09 21.93
CA PHE A 104 21.69 3.61 20.57
C PHE A 104 23.10 3.52 19.98
N GLU A 105 23.19 2.85 18.84
CA GLU A 105 24.43 2.55 18.14
C GLU A 105 24.58 3.48 16.92
N PRO A 106 25.67 4.25 16.80
CA PRO A 106 25.94 5.05 15.61
C PRO A 106 26.06 4.19 14.35
N HIS A 107 25.43 4.64 13.26
CA HIS A 107 25.46 4.00 11.95
C HIS A 107 25.49 5.09 10.85
N GLY A 108 26.69 5.62 10.58
CA GLY A 108 26.86 6.80 9.72
C GLY A 108 26.24 8.03 10.38
N THR A 109 25.34 8.72 9.68
CA THR A 109 24.59 9.89 10.20
C THR A 109 23.32 9.52 10.98
N LYS A 110 23.11 8.23 11.25
CA LYS A 110 21.92 7.68 11.90
C LYS A 110 22.28 6.91 13.16
N PHE A 111 21.28 6.60 13.97
CA PHE A 111 21.44 5.81 15.18
C PHE A 111 20.45 4.64 15.20
N LYS A 112 20.96 3.45 15.48
CA LYS A 112 20.19 2.23 15.61
C LYS A 112 19.79 2.00 17.07
N PHE A 113 18.49 1.86 17.33
CA PHE A 113 18.00 1.52 18.67
C PHE A 113 18.19 0.02 18.93
N LYS A 114 19.27 -0.33 19.65
CA LYS A 114 19.82 -1.68 19.70
C LYS A 114 19.28 -2.54 20.84
N ALA A 115 18.99 -1.94 22.00
CA ALA A 115 18.52 -2.65 23.18
C ALA A 115 17.75 -1.71 24.12
N ILE A 116 16.97 -2.29 25.02
CA ILE A 116 16.31 -1.66 26.17
C ILE A 116 16.11 -2.74 27.25
N TYR A 117 15.94 -2.38 28.52
CA TYR A 117 15.59 -3.35 29.56
C TYR A 117 14.19 -3.97 29.35
N ASP A 118 13.18 -3.16 29.04
CA ASP A 118 11.82 -3.64 28.78
C ASP A 118 11.50 -3.74 27.28
N ILE A 119 11.76 -4.91 26.71
CA ILE A 119 11.46 -5.21 25.30
C ILE A 119 9.96 -5.35 25.02
N SER A 120 9.10 -5.38 26.04
CA SER A 120 7.65 -5.41 25.86
C SER A 120 7.05 -4.01 25.69
N SER A 121 7.84 -2.96 25.97
CA SER A 121 7.44 -1.55 25.83
C SER A 121 7.02 -1.19 24.41
N ASP A 122 6.08 -0.25 24.30
CA ASP A 122 5.56 0.20 23.00
C ASP A 122 6.65 0.86 22.15
N ILE A 123 7.57 1.62 22.76
CA ILE A 123 8.69 2.22 22.05
C ILE A 123 9.61 1.17 21.42
N TRP A 124 9.87 0.05 22.11
CA TRP A 124 10.71 -1.02 21.59
C TRP A 124 9.98 -1.80 20.50
N LYS A 125 8.70 -2.11 20.69
CA LYS A 125 7.89 -2.75 19.64
C LYS A 125 7.86 -1.91 18.35
N LYS A 126 7.83 -0.58 18.50
CA LYS A 126 7.70 0.37 17.39
C LYS A 126 9.04 0.69 16.69
N TYR A 127 10.08 0.94 17.48
CA TYR A 127 11.36 1.46 16.98
C TYR A 127 12.56 0.57 17.29
N GLY A 128 12.37 -0.52 18.04
CA GLY A 128 13.44 -1.46 18.33
C GLY A 128 14.07 -1.98 17.05
N ARG A 129 15.39 -1.96 17.01
CA ARG A 129 16.25 -2.33 15.86
C ARG A 129 16.17 -1.40 14.65
N LYS A 130 15.33 -0.34 14.67
CA LYS A 130 15.29 0.67 13.60
C LYS A 130 16.51 1.58 13.68
N THR A 131 16.93 2.07 12.51
CA THR A 131 18.02 3.02 12.33
C THR A 131 17.46 4.33 11.79
N LEU A 132 17.34 5.34 12.65
CA LEU A 132 16.70 6.62 12.36
C LEU A 132 17.70 7.78 12.44
N THR A 133 17.35 8.92 11.84
CA THR A 133 18.20 10.13 11.92
C THR A 133 18.16 10.77 13.31
N GLU A 134 19.12 11.67 13.57
CA GLU A 134 19.16 12.48 14.79
C GLU A 134 17.86 13.29 14.96
N GLU A 135 17.34 13.90 13.89
CA GLU A 135 16.10 14.68 13.94
C GLU A 135 14.88 13.81 14.28
N GLU A 136 14.84 12.57 13.76
CA GLU A 136 13.77 11.62 14.08
C GLU A 136 13.81 11.22 15.56
N TRP A 137 14.99 10.91 16.10
CA TRP A 137 15.14 10.60 17.52
C TRP A 137 14.82 11.79 18.42
N THR A 138 15.19 13.00 18.00
CA THR A 138 14.81 14.25 18.69
C THR A 138 13.31 14.40 18.75
N ARG A 139 12.60 14.24 17.64
CA ARG A 139 11.13 14.28 17.67
C ARG A 139 10.56 13.18 18.57
N ILE A 140 11.05 11.96 18.50
CA ILE A 140 10.55 10.83 19.32
C ILE A 140 10.74 11.10 20.82
N ALA A 141 11.90 11.63 21.22
CA ALA A 141 12.16 12.05 22.59
C ALA A 141 11.14 13.06 23.11
N HIS A 142 10.76 14.01 22.27
CA HIS A 142 9.77 15.05 22.59
C HIS A 142 8.32 14.64 22.28
N GLY A 143 8.04 13.36 22.06
CA GLY A 143 6.68 12.82 21.89
C GLY A 143 6.12 12.83 20.47
N GLY A 144 6.93 13.17 19.48
CA GLY A 144 6.63 13.00 18.05
C GLY A 144 6.89 11.56 17.55
N ILE A 145 6.96 11.43 16.22
CA ILE A 145 7.09 10.16 15.50
C ILE A 145 8.16 10.19 14.41
N SER A 146 8.58 9.01 13.95
CA SER A 146 9.49 8.85 12.80
C SER A 146 8.86 9.33 11.49
N ASN A 147 9.68 9.62 10.48
CA ASN A 147 9.22 10.00 9.15
C ASN A 147 8.36 8.90 8.51
N GLU A 148 8.74 7.63 8.71
CA GLU A 148 7.98 6.48 8.20
C GLU A 148 6.56 6.47 8.76
N GLU A 149 6.41 6.67 10.07
CA GLU A 149 5.10 6.70 10.70
C GLU A 149 4.27 7.91 10.29
N THR A 150 4.89 9.09 10.19
CA THR A 150 4.21 10.27 9.66
C THR A 150 3.57 9.97 8.32
N ARG A 151 4.32 9.33 7.40
CA ARG A 151 3.81 8.97 6.07
C ARG A 151 2.66 7.98 6.13
N VAL A 152 2.76 6.95 6.99
CA VAL A 152 1.68 5.96 7.16
C VAL A 152 0.41 6.61 7.74
N LEU A 153 0.55 7.53 8.70
CA LEU A 153 -0.58 8.26 9.26
C LEU A 153 -1.21 9.20 8.22
N GLU A 154 -0.40 9.93 7.46
CA GLU A 154 -0.86 10.81 6.38
C GLU A 154 -1.58 10.04 5.27
N GLU A 155 -1.05 8.89 4.85
CA GLU A 155 -1.68 8.00 3.86
C GLU A 155 -3.04 7.50 4.37
N LYS A 156 -3.08 6.97 5.60
CA LYS A 156 -4.33 6.51 6.21
C LYS A 156 -5.36 7.64 6.31
N THR A 157 -4.93 8.82 6.75
CA THR A 157 -5.85 9.96 6.90
C THR A 157 -6.34 10.44 5.52
N SER A 158 -5.51 10.38 4.49
CA SER A 158 -5.92 10.72 3.11
C SER A 158 -6.90 9.68 2.53
N GLN A 159 -6.71 8.40 2.88
CA GLN A 159 -7.64 7.33 2.52
C GLN A 159 -9.00 7.52 3.21
N ASP A 160 -9.01 7.79 4.51
CA ASP A 160 -10.24 8.03 5.29
C ASP A 160 -11.00 9.27 4.75
N ASP A 161 -10.28 10.33 4.41
CA ASP A 161 -10.83 11.52 3.77
C ASP A 161 -11.52 11.23 2.42
N LEU A 162 -10.88 10.42 1.57
CA LEU A 162 -11.45 10.01 0.29
C LEU A 162 -12.73 9.19 0.49
N VAL A 163 -12.71 8.23 1.41
CA VAL A 163 -13.88 7.41 1.73
C VAL A 163 -15.03 8.28 2.23
N ASN A 164 -14.77 9.21 3.15
CA ASN A 164 -15.77 10.14 3.67
C ASN A 164 -16.35 11.04 2.57
N PHE A 165 -15.49 11.58 1.70
CA PHE A 165 -15.91 12.40 0.58
C PHE A 165 -16.79 11.62 -0.41
N VAL A 166 -16.38 10.42 -0.82
CA VAL A 166 -17.14 9.57 -1.76
C VAL A 166 -18.50 9.17 -1.17
N ASN A 167 -18.54 8.82 0.11
CA ASN A 167 -19.81 8.52 0.79
C ASN A 167 -20.74 9.74 0.86
N ALA A 168 -20.20 10.92 1.17
CA ALA A 168 -20.99 12.15 1.20
C ALA A 168 -21.49 12.53 -0.22
N LEU A 169 -20.69 12.28 -1.25
CA LEU A 169 -21.05 12.49 -2.64
C LEU A 169 -22.17 11.54 -3.07
N ASP A 170 -22.07 10.25 -2.72
CA ASP A 170 -23.09 9.24 -2.99
C ASP A 170 -24.44 9.58 -2.36
N GLN A 171 -24.42 10.11 -1.13
CA GLN A 171 -25.61 10.54 -0.41
C GLN A 171 -26.20 11.85 -0.95
N GLY A 172 -25.48 12.56 -1.83
CA GLY A 172 -25.89 13.88 -2.32
C GLY A 172 -25.71 14.99 -1.28
N ASN A 173 -24.95 14.77 -0.21
CA ASN A 173 -24.66 15.76 0.83
C ASN A 173 -23.58 16.77 0.39
N VAL A 174 -22.68 16.34 -0.49
CA VAL A 174 -21.72 17.21 -1.19
C VAL A 174 -21.93 17.09 -2.70
N ASN A 175 -21.56 18.14 -3.42
CA ASN A 175 -21.68 18.21 -4.87
C ASN A 175 -20.34 18.51 -5.51
N LEU A 176 -20.08 17.90 -6.66
CA LEU A 176 -19.01 18.32 -7.55
C LEU A 176 -19.30 19.74 -8.06
N SER A 177 -18.25 20.54 -8.18
CA SER A 177 -18.34 21.91 -8.69
C SER A 177 -18.93 21.94 -10.10
N PRO A 178 -19.83 22.90 -10.41
CA PRO A 178 -20.36 23.05 -11.76
C PRO A 178 -19.24 23.35 -12.77
N VAL A 179 -19.33 22.72 -13.95
CA VAL A 179 -18.43 22.97 -15.08
C VAL A 179 -19.01 24.12 -15.90
N PRO A 180 -18.31 25.27 -16.03
CA PRO A 180 -18.77 26.36 -16.86
C PRO A 180 -18.67 25.98 -18.35
N ASN A 181 -19.65 26.40 -19.15
CA ASN A 181 -19.69 26.23 -20.61
C ASN A 181 -19.44 24.79 -21.09
N PRO A 182 -20.24 23.79 -20.65
CA PRO A 182 -20.07 22.42 -21.10
C PRO A 182 -20.38 22.29 -22.60
N PRO A 183 -19.84 21.28 -23.30
CA PRO A 183 -20.02 21.08 -24.74
C PRO A 183 -21.41 20.54 -25.11
N ILE A 184 -22.45 20.91 -24.36
CA ILE A 184 -23.83 20.50 -24.55
C ILE A 184 -24.77 21.68 -24.31
N ILE A 185 -25.93 21.64 -24.95
CA ILE A 185 -27.02 22.57 -24.64
C ILE A 185 -27.70 22.09 -23.36
N LEU A 186 -27.57 22.90 -22.30
CA LEU A 186 -28.22 22.68 -21.01
C LEU A 186 -29.70 23.07 -21.09
N LYS A 187 -30.56 22.25 -20.48
CA LYS A 187 -31.97 22.58 -20.29
C LYS A 187 -32.14 23.59 -19.15
N LYS A 188 -33.34 24.16 -19.00
CA LYS A 188 -33.67 25.03 -17.85
C LYS A 188 -33.32 24.33 -16.53
N ASN A 189 -32.61 25.01 -15.65
CA ASN A 189 -32.13 24.50 -14.34
C ASN A 189 -31.29 23.21 -14.46
N GLU A 190 -30.55 23.04 -15.55
CA GLU A 190 -29.59 21.95 -15.71
C GLU A 190 -28.17 22.47 -15.57
N GLU A 191 -27.36 21.78 -14.78
CA GLU A 191 -25.95 22.13 -14.54
C GLU A 191 -25.08 20.90 -14.77
N ALA A 192 -23.99 21.07 -15.53
CA ALA A 192 -22.98 20.03 -15.72
C ALA A 192 -22.00 20.02 -14.55
N CYS A 193 -21.60 18.85 -14.08
CA CYS A 193 -20.60 18.69 -13.02
C CYS A 193 -19.43 17.77 -13.39
N VAL A 194 -19.53 17.05 -14.51
CA VAL A 194 -18.42 16.28 -15.09
C VAL A 194 -18.41 16.48 -16.60
N VAL A 195 -17.24 16.73 -17.18
CA VAL A 195 -17.01 16.74 -18.63
C VAL A 195 -15.67 16.06 -18.90
N PHE A 196 -15.71 14.82 -19.37
CA PHE A 196 -14.52 14.00 -19.63
C PHE A 196 -14.41 13.65 -21.10
N GLY A 197 -13.34 14.10 -21.74
CA GLY A 197 -12.95 13.63 -23.08
C GLY A 197 -12.26 12.27 -23.03
N GLY A 198 -12.18 11.61 -24.18
CA GLY A 198 -11.43 10.36 -24.33
C GLY A 198 -12.10 9.13 -23.72
N ILE A 199 -13.36 9.24 -23.28
CA ILE A 199 -14.12 8.12 -22.72
C ILE A 199 -14.49 7.14 -23.82
N THR A 200 -14.35 5.84 -23.55
CA THR A 200 -14.74 4.77 -24.47
C THR A 200 -16.11 4.23 -24.07
N LEU A 201 -17.05 4.20 -25.02
CA LEU A 201 -18.33 3.53 -24.87
C LEU A 201 -18.19 2.07 -25.31
N MET A 202 -18.51 1.13 -24.44
CA MET A 202 -18.55 -0.30 -24.76
C MET A 202 -19.93 -0.90 -24.52
N GLU A 203 -20.29 -1.92 -25.30
CA GLU A 203 -21.55 -2.68 -25.15
C GLU A 203 -21.31 -4.18 -25.44
N PRO A 204 -22.09 -5.08 -24.83
CA PRO A 204 -22.14 -6.49 -25.23
C PRO A 204 -22.64 -6.64 -26.69
N ARG A 205 -21.87 -7.37 -27.50
CA ARG A 205 -22.20 -7.70 -28.89
C ARG A 205 -22.00 -9.20 -29.10
N ALA A 206 -23.03 -9.86 -29.63
CA ALA A 206 -22.94 -11.24 -30.06
C ALA A 206 -21.91 -11.36 -31.20
N VAL A 207 -20.90 -12.19 -31.01
CA VAL A 207 -19.90 -12.53 -32.02
C VAL A 207 -20.24 -13.90 -32.57
N ARG A 208 -20.43 -13.98 -33.89
CA ARG A 208 -20.67 -15.25 -34.59
C ARG A 208 -19.34 -15.80 -35.05
N GLN A 209 -18.91 -16.92 -34.47
CA GLN A 209 -17.83 -17.72 -35.06
C GLN A 209 -18.46 -18.75 -35.98
N THR A 210 -18.24 -18.62 -37.28
CA THR A 210 -18.65 -19.64 -38.26
C THR A 210 -17.44 -20.52 -38.54
N ARG A 211 -17.38 -21.71 -37.95
CA ARG A 211 -16.41 -22.73 -38.40
C ARG A 211 -16.87 -23.26 -39.75
N GLY A 212 -16.02 -23.10 -40.77
CA GLY A 212 -16.35 -23.38 -42.17
C GLY A 212 -16.94 -24.78 -42.36
N GLY A 213 -18.10 -24.84 -43.01
CA GLY A 213 -18.71 -26.11 -43.43
C GLY A 213 -18.07 -26.57 -44.73
N TYR A 214 -17.51 -27.78 -44.73
CA TYR A 214 -17.09 -28.45 -45.96
C TYR A 214 -18.30 -29.10 -46.62
N ALA A 215 -18.63 -28.66 -47.84
CA ALA A 215 -19.59 -29.35 -48.70
C ALA A 215 -18.80 -30.33 -49.58
N GLY A 216 -18.87 -31.61 -49.25
CA GLY A 216 -18.15 -32.64 -49.99
C GLY A 216 -18.63 -32.76 -51.44
N PRO A 217 -17.78 -33.33 -52.32
CA PRO A 217 -18.11 -33.46 -53.74
C PRO A 217 -19.39 -34.30 -53.95
N THR A 218 -20.22 -33.86 -54.90
CA THR A 218 -21.39 -34.63 -55.33
C THR A 218 -21.00 -35.48 -56.52
N ILE A 219 -21.00 -36.81 -56.36
CA ILE A 219 -20.69 -37.73 -57.44
C ILE A 219 -22.01 -38.14 -58.11
N ARG A 220 -22.13 -37.88 -59.42
CA ARG A 220 -23.26 -38.36 -60.23
C ARG A 220 -23.00 -39.77 -60.68
N VAL A 221 -23.94 -40.67 -60.42
CA VAL A 221 -23.82 -42.09 -60.78
C VAL A 221 -24.72 -42.43 -61.96
N ALA A 222 -25.85 -41.73 -62.13
CA ALA A 222 -26.71 -41.81 -63.31
C ALA A 222 -27.56 -40.55 -63.50
N LYS A 223 -28.30 -40.47 -64.61
CA LYS A 223 -29.29 -39.39 -64.86
C LYS A 223 -30.40 -39.50 -63.81
N GLY A 224 -30.46 -38.52 -62.89
CA GLY A 224 -31.44 -38.48 -61.80
C GLY A 224 -30.98 -39.09 -60.48
N VAL A 225 -29.78 -39.68 -60.40
CA VAL A 225 -29.25 -40.28 -59.16
C VAL A 225 -27.85 -39.76 -58.84
N SER A 226 -27.70 -39.10 -57.70
CA SER A 226 -26.44 -38.59 -57.18
C SER A 226 -26.26 -38.93 -55.69
N PHE A 227 -25.01 -39.17 -55.29
CA PHE A 227 -24.63 -39.35 -53.89
C PHE A 227 -23.76 -38.18 -53.45
N ARG A 228 -24.11 -37.58 -52.29
CA ARG A 228 -23.31 -36.53 -51.64
C ARG A 228 -22.40 -37.19 -50.61
N LEU A 229 -21.09 -37.06 -50.78
CA LEU A 229 -20.10 -37.57 -49.83
C LEU A 229 -19.88 -36.54 -48.71
N GLY A 230 -20.77 -36.54 -47.71
CA GLY A 230 -20.62 -35.76 -46.48
C GLY A 230 -20.77 -34.24 -46.62
N SER A 231 -21.62 -33.65 -45.79
CA SER A 231 -21.67 -32.20 -45.56
C SER A 231 -21.59 -31.94 -44.07
N VAL A 232 -20.58 -31.19 -43.62
CA VAL A 232 -20.54 -30.70 -42.24
C VAL A 232 -21.26 -29.35 -42.22
N ALA A 233 -22.43 -29.29 -41.58
CA ALA A 233 -23.13 -28.02 -41.37
C ALA A 233 -22.28 -27.13 -40.46
N ALA A 234 -21.99 -25.90 -40.90
CA ALA A 234 -21.32 -24.92 -40.07
C ALA A 234 -22.20 -24.61 -38.85
N ARG A 235 -21.78 -25.05 -37.66
CA ARG A 235 -22.42 -24.66 -36.40
C ARG A 235 -21.87 -23.29 -36.02
N SER A 236 -22.69 -22.25 -36.19
CA SER A 236 -22.37 -20.94 -35.66
C SER A 236 -22.72 -20.93 -34.18
N GLU A 237 -21.74 -20.70 -33.32
CA GLU A 237 -21.97 -20.42 -31.90
C GLU A 237 -21.84 -18.92 -31.70
N SER A 238 -22.87 -18.30 -31.13
CA SER A 238 -22.86 -16.89 -30.76
C SER A 238 -22.56 -16.76 -29.28
N HIS A 239 -21.43 -16.13 -28.95
CA HIS A 239 -21.08 -15.75 -27.58
C HIS A 239 -21.09 -14.21 -27.50
N GLU A 240 -21.44 -13.65 -26.35
CA GLU A 240 -21.40 -12.19 -26.16
C GLU A 240 -20.00 -11.73 -25.78
N GLU A 241 -19.46 -10.77 -26.53
CA GLU A 241 -18.19 -10.11 -26.22
C GLU A 241 -18.41 -8.61 -26.01
N LEU A 242 -17.66 -8.03 -25.08
CA LEU A 242 -17.66 -6.59 -24.85
C LEU A 242 -16.92 -5.90 -26.02
N ARG A 243 -17.59 -5.01 -26.76
CA ARG A 243 -16.98 -4.31 -27.89
C ARG A 243 -16.93 -2.81 -27.70
N ASN A 244 -15.81 -2.21 -28.09
CA ASN A 244 -15.66 -0.76 -28.22
C ASN A 244 -16.60 -0.26 -29.32
N ILE A 245 -17.59 0.52 -28.94
CA ILE A 245 -18.57 1.08 -29.86
C ILE A 245 -18.08 2.42 -30.40
N ASP A 246 -17.56 3.28 -29.54
CA ASP A 246 -17.11 4.62 -29.90
C ASP A 246 -16.19 5.20 -28.82
N LYS A 247 -15.50 6.30 -29.14
CA LYS A 247 -14.70 7.10 -28.20
C LYS A 247 -15.13 8.56 -28.31
N GLY A 248 -15.32 9.24 -27.18
CA GLY A 248 -15.94 10.55 -27.17
C GLY A 248 -15.90 11.25 -25.81
N THR A 249 -16.82 12.18 -25.62
CA THR A 249 -16.95 12.98 -24.40
C THR A 249 -18.12 12.48 -23.57
N LEU A 250 -17.89 12.21 -22.29
CA LEU A 250 -18.92 11.93 -21.29
C LEU A 250 -19.21 13.19 -20.48
N VAL A 251 -20.49 13.51 -20.30
CA VAL A 251 -20.97 14.64 -19.53
C VAL A 251 -21.99 14.16 -18.51
N LEU A 252 -21.76 14.45 -17.23
CA LEU A 252 -22.75 14.28 -16.17
C LEU A 252 -23.34 15.64 -15.81
N THR A 253 -24.66 15.71 -15.77
CA THR A 253 -25.42 16.86 -15.27
C THR A 253 -26.28 16.44 -14.08
N ASN A 254 -26.93 17.40 -13.42
CA ASN A 254 -27.98 17.10 -12.43
C ASN A 254 -29.26 16.47 -13.02
N LYS A 255 -29.34 16.24 -14.34
CA LYS A 255 -30.52 15.63 -15.01
C LYS A 255 -30.19 14.45 -15.90
N ARG A 256 -28.98 14.42 -16.48
CA ARG A 256 -28.62 13.47 -17.54
C ARG A 256 -27.18 12.99 -17.43
N LEU A 257 -26.95 11.75 -17.85
CA LEU A 257 -25.64 11.24 -18.25
C LEU A 257 -25.61 11.17 -19.78
N ILE A 258 -24.69 11.89 -20.40
CA ILE A 258 -24.62 12.08 -21.84
C ILE A 258 -23.26 11.63 -22.35
N PHE A 259 -23.25 10.77 -23.37
CA PHE A 259 -22.05 10.43 -24.12
C PHE A 259 -22.18 10.95 -25.54
N MET A 260 -21.14 11.63 -26.03
CA MET A 260 -21.05 12.17 -27.39
C MET A 260 -19.79 11.64 -28.06
N GLY A 261 -19.93 10.61 -28.88
CA GLY A 261 -18.89 10.10 -29.75
C GLY A 261 -19.12 10.48 -31.22
N SER A 262 -18.17 10.10 -32.07
CA SER A 262 -18.21 10.37 -33.51
C SER A 262 -19.29 9.59 -34.27
N LYS A 263 -19.70 8.44 -33.75
CA LYS A 263 -20.63 7.47 -34.35
C LYS A 263 -21.87 7.25 -33.49
N ARG A 264 -21.77 7.44 -32.17
CA ARG A 264 -22.85 7.20 -31.22
C ARG A 264 -22.98 8.35 -30.23
N THR A 265 -24.23 8.70 -29.98
CA THR A 265 -24.63 9.58 -28.89
C THR A 265 -25.59 8.82 -27.98
N THR A 266 -25.30 8.82 -26.68
CA THR A 266 -26.20 8.29 -25.65
C THR A 266 -26.64 9.46 -24.77
N ASN A 267 -27.94 9.55 -24.49
CA ASN A 267 -28.51 10.52 -23.58
C ASN A 267 -29.42 9.78 -22.60
N ILE A 268 -28.96 9.65 -21.36
CA ILE A 268 -29.63 8.91 -20.29
C ILE A 268 -30.20 9.92 -19.31
N ASP A 269 -31.53 9.98 -19.18
CA ASP A 269 -32.16 10.68 -18.05
C ASP A 269 -31.78 9.93 -16.76
N LEU A 270 -31.26 10.65 -15.76
CA LEU A 270 -30.79 10.03 -14.52
C LEU A 270 -31.89 9.22 -13.81
N ARG A 271 -33.16 9.63 -13.94
CA ARG A 271 -34.31 8.90 -13.36
C ARG A 271 -34.56 7.54 -13.98
N LYS A 272 -34.02 7.28 -15.17
CA LYS A 272 -34.15 6.00 -15.88
C LYS A 272 -33.00 5.04 -15.61
N ILE A 273 -32.00 5.45 -14.84
CA ILE A 273 -30.89 4.58 -14.45
C ILE A 273 -31.41 3.60 -13.40
N ILE A 274 -31.25 2.31 -13.68
CA ILE A 274 -31.65 1.22 -12.79
C ILE A 274 -30.49 0.84 -11.87
N SER A 275 -29.27 0.78 -12.40
CA SER A 275 -28.08 0.46 -11.62
C SER A 275 -26.83 1.09 -12.24
N VAL A 276 -25.86 1.41 -11.38
CA VAL A 276 -24.51 1.81 -11.77
C VAL A 276 -23.52 0.88 -11.08
N THR A 277 -22.65 0.24 -11.84
CA THR A 277 -21.55 -0.58 -11.30
C THR A 277 -20.22 0.13 -11.55
N ALA A 278 -19.43 0.30 -10.50
CA ALA A 278 -18.12 0.93 -10.56
C ALA A 278 -17.02 -0.06 -10.93
N TYR A 279 -16.09 0.39 -11.77
CA TYR A 279 -14.83 -0.26 -12.09
C TYR A 279 -13.68 0.71 -11.79
N LYS A 280 -12.43 0.24 -11.86
CA LYS A 280 -11.26 1.09 -11.63
C LYS A 280 -11.24 2.30 -12.58
N ASP A 281 -11.54 2.05 -13.84
CA ASP A 281 -11.39 2.98 -14.96
C ASP A 281 -12.74 3.54 -15.47
N GLY A 282 -13.86 3.23 -14.84
CA GLY A 282 -15.15 3.66 -15.38
C GLY A 282 -16.37 3.07 -14.70
N ILE A 283 -17.52 3.19 -15.36
CA ILE A 283 -18.80 2.68 -14.86
C ILE A 283 -19.52 1.86 -15.92
N ALA A 284 -20.31 0.88 -15.46
CA ALA A 284 -21.39 0.29 -16.25
C ALA A 284 -22.72 0.89 -15.79
N SER A 285 -23.55 1.31 -16.73
CA SER A 285 -24.90 1.82 -16.50
C SER A 285 -25.93 0.89 -17.12
N GLN A 286 -26.90 0.47 -16.32
CA GLN A 286 -28.12 -0.18 -16.77
C GLN A 286 -29.28 0.79 -16.64
N ARG A 287 -30.17 0.82 -17.63
CA ARG A 287 -31.28 1.77 -17.67
C ARG A 287 -32.53 1.18 -18.28
N GLU A 288 -33.66 1.82 -18.00
CA GLU A 288 -34.92 1.46 -18.60
C GLU A 288 -34.88 1.52 -20.13
N ASN A 289 -35.69 0.67 -20.77
CA ASN A 289 -35.86 0.62 -22.22
C ASN A 289 -34.55 0.33 -23.00
N LYS A 290 -33.54 -0.25 -22.34
CA LYS A 290 -32.34 -0.76 -22.98
C LYS A 290 -31.85 -2.03 -22.29
N GLN A 291 -31.87 -3.15 -23.03
CA GLN A 291 -31.43 -4.44 -22.49
C GLN A 291 -29.91 -4.52 -22.31
N LYS A 292 -29.14 -3.86 -23.18
CA LYS A 292 -27.67 -3.92 -23.16
C LYS A 292 -27.09 -2.90 -22.20
N THR A 293 -26.30 -3.37 -21.25
CA THR A 293 -25.50 -2.53 -20.36
C THR A 293 -24.50 -1.67 -21.15
N GLU A 294 -24.42 -0.40 -20.80
CA GLU A 294 -23.50 0.57 -21.41
C GLU A 294 -22.32 0.79 -20.47
N TYR A 295 -21.09 0.62 -20.96
CA TYR A 295 -19.87 0.81 -20.18
C TYR A 295 -19.18 2.07 -20.66
N PHE A 296 -18.76 2.92 -19.72
CA PHE A 296 -18.04 4.16 -19.97
C PHE A 296 -16.69 4.09 -19.25
N THR A 297 -15.62 3.85 -20.00
CA THR A 297 -14.26 3.64 -19.46
C THR A 297 -13.28 4.75 -19.83
N GLY A 298 -12.21 4.89 -19.06
CA GLY A 298 -11.22 5.97 -19.15
C GLY A 298 -11.48 7.14 -18.20
N THR A 299 -12.34 6.98 -17.18
CA THR A 299 -12.59 8.07 -16.21
C THR A 299 -11.37 8.34 -15.33
N ASP A 300 -10.58 7.32 -15.02
CA ASP A 300 -9.36 7.39 -14.20
C ASP A 300 -8.20 8.15 -14.86
N GLN A 301 -8.35 8.50 -16.15
CA GLN A 301 -7.44 9.40 -16.87
C GLN A 301 -7.67 10.88 -16.52
N HIS A 302 -8.75 11.17 -15.79
CA HIS A 302 -9.08 12.50 -15.27
C HIS A 302 -8.83 12.55 -13.77
N THR A 303 -8.77 13.75 -13.20
CA THR A 303 -8.55 13.96 -11.77
C THR A 303 -9.69 14.72 -11.14
N LEU A 304 -9.96 14.42 -9.87
CA LEU A 304 -10.81 15.21 -9.00
C LEU A 304 -9.96 15.90 -7.94
N THR A 305 -10.18 17.19 -7.76
CA THR A 305 -9.72 17.91 -6.57
C THR A 305 -10.91 18.15 -5.63
N PHE A 306 -10.79 17.76 -4.37
CA PHE A 306 -11.80 17.98 -3.34
C PHE A 306 -11.16 18.44 -2.03
N THR A 307 -11.93 19.16 -1.23
CA THR A 307 -11.51 19.61 0.10
C THR A 307 -12.39 18.96 1.15
N THR A 308 -11.77 18.33 2.15
CA THR A 308 -12.47 17.78 3.31
C THR A 308 -11.64 18.03 4.56
N SER A 309 -12.29 18.34 5.69
CA SER A 309 -11.60 18.65 6.96
C SER A 309 -10.45 19.66 6.82
N GLY A 310 -10.62 20.69 5.97
CA GLY A 310 -9.62 21.72 5.70
C GLY A 310 -8.43 21.30 4.82
N ARG A 311 -8.38 20.05 4.36
CA ARG A 311 -7.29 19.50 3.54
C ARG A 311 -7.76 19.31 2.09
N SER A 312 -6.92 19.70 1.15
CA SER A 312 -7.16 19.55 -0.29
C SER A 312 -6.48 18.30 -0.82
N HIS A 313 -7.24 17.48 -1.54
CA HIS A 313 -6.78 16.22 -2.13
C HIS A 313 -7.00 16.24 -3.63
N THR A 314 -6.04 15.70 -4.38
CA THR A 314 -6.18 15.47 -5.83
C THR A 314 -5.99 13.99 -6.11
N VAL A 315 -7.04 13.34 -6.65
CA VAL A 315 -7.08 11.89 -6.89
C VAL A 315 -7.53 11.58 -8.31
N PRO A 316 -7.16 10.42 -8.89
CA PRO A 316 -7.77 9.94 -10.13
C PRO A 316 -9.29 9.80 -10.00
N PHE A 317 -10.03 10.18 -11.04
CA PHE A 317 -11.48 10.08 -11.08
C PHE A 317 -11.91 8.63 -11.41
N THR A 318 -11.82 7.75 -10.41
CA THR A 318 -12.18 6.34 -10.57
C THR A 318 -13.68 6.14 -10.79
N GLY A 319 -14.07 4.94 -11.21
CA GLY A 319 -15.48 4.58 -11.33
C GLY A 319 -16.27 4.64 -10.03
N LEU A 320 -15.61 4.52 -8.86
CA LEU A 320 -16.26 4.70 -7.55
C LEU A 320 -16.74 6.14 -7.38
N ILE A 321 -15.89 7.12 -7.73
CA ILE A 321 -16.24 8.54 -7.70
C ILE A 321 -17.34 8.84 -8.72
N MET A 322 -17.25 8.28 -9.93
CA MET A 322 -18.28 8.45 -10.96
C MET A 322 -19.64 7.88 -10.53
N LYS A 323 -19.64 6.67 -9.95
CA LYS A 323 -20.85 6.04 -9.40
C LYS A 323 -21.47 6.92 -8.31
N ALA A 324 -20.67 7.35 -7.33
CA ALA A 324 -21.13 8.23 -6.27
C ALA A 324 -21.67 9.56 -6.83
N ALA A 325 -21.02 10.16 -7.83
CA ALA A 325 -21.50 11.38 -8.47
C ALA A 325 -22.86 11.18 -9.17
N VAL A 326 -23.03 10.06 -9.89
CA VAL A 326 -24.30 9.75 -10.57
C VAL A 326 -25.41 9.46 -9.55
N GLU A 327 -25.16 8.59 -8.57
CA GLU A 327 -26.14 8.19 -7.57
C GLU A 327 -26.52 9.36 -6.65
N GLY A 328 -25.55 10.19 -6.26
CA GLY A 328 -25.78 11.43 -5.51
C GLY A 328 -26.69 12.41 -6.25
N LYS A 329 -26.50 12.57 -7.57
CA LYS A 329 -27.42 13.37 -8.39
C LYS A 329 -28.80 12.75 -8.49
N ILE A 330 -28.91 11.43 -8.60
CA ILE A 330 -30.22 10.73 -8.61
C ILE A 330 -30.97 10.97 -7.30
N ARG A 331 -30.30 10.93 -6.15
CA ARG A 331 -30.93 11.17 -4.82
C ARG A 331 -31.45 12.61 -4.63
N GLN A 332 -30.95 13.56 -5.41
CA GLN A 332 -31.35 14.96 -5.35
C GLN A 332 -32.52 15.33 -6.29
N ILE A 333 -32.99 14.39 -7.12
CA ILE A 333 -34.09 14.61 -8.08
C ILE A 333 -35.45 14.45 -7.40
#